data_AF-A0AA96ZK17-F1
#
_entry.id   AF-A0AA96ZK17-F1
#
_cell.length_a   1.000
_cell.length_b   1.000
_cell.length_c   1.000
_cell.angle_alpha   90.00
_cell.angle_beta   90.00
_cell.angle_gamma   90.00
#
_symmetry.space_group_name_H-M   'P 1'
#
loop_
_entity.id
_entity.type
_entity.pdbx_description
1 polymer ?
#
loop_
_entity_poly.entity_id
_entity_poly.type
_entity_poly.pdbx_seq_one_letter_code
_entity_poly.pdbx_strand_id
1 'polypeptide(L)'
;MAEIEVPGPEPEWEIAPSYQGGKRNPAFQQSMWEFAASSFQLVAGLKPPLEALATRLRLTLERGWEDLGYVDVAMFRVERVDFALSRIEGAVVPNTFVWVSRSADDVEVALDILLGALGLDREALAFRGTVETGFEMFDGSTG
;
A
#
# COMPACT_ATOMS: atom_id res chain seq x y z
N MET A 1 -9.45 -13.60 -43.17
CA MET A 1 -10.16 -13.40 -41.90
C MET A 1 -10.62 -11.96 -41.87
N ALA A 2 -11.89 -11.69 -41.55
CA ALA A 2 -12.35 -10.32 -41.38
C ALA A 2 -11.83 -9.79 -40.02
N GLU A 3 -11.31 -8.58 -40.02
CA GLU A 3 -10.83 -7.89 -38.83
C GLU A 3 -12.04 -7.46 -37.98
N ILE A 4 -11.99 -7.65 -36.66
CA ILE A 4 -13.06 -7.20 -35.77
C ILE A 4 -12.83 -5.73 -35.46
N GLU A 5 -13.72 -4.87 -35.95
CA GLU A 5 -13.70 -3.42 -35.67
C GLU A 5 -14.32 -3.14 -34.29
N VAL A 6 -13.57 -2.43 -33.43
CA VAL A 6 -14.03 -1.99 -32.11
C VAL A 6 -14.54 -0.55 -32.22
N PRO A 7 -15.78 -0.25 -31.79
CA PRO A 7 -16.30 1.12 -31.84
C PRO A 7 -15.53 2.05 -30.91
N GLY A 8 -15.45 3.33 -31.29
CA GLY A 8 -14.88 4.39 -30.44
C GLY A 8 -15.73 4.68 -29.20
N PRO A 9 -15.21 5.44 -28.23
CA PRO A 9 -15.95 5.79 -27.01
C PRO A 9 -17.10 6.77 -27.30
N GLU A 10 -18.20 6.65 -26.55
CA GLU A 10 -19.29 7.64 -26.62
C GLU A 10 -18.80 9.01 -26.10
N PRO A 11 -19.22 10.12 -26.72
CA PRO A 11 -18.70 11.46 -26.38
C PRO A 11 -19.08 11.93 -24.97
N GLU A 12 -20.09 11.32 -24.36
CA GLU A 12 -20.49 11.60 -22.99
C GLU A 12 -19.62 10.89 -21.96
N TRP A 13 -18.86 9.86 -22.35
CA TRP A 13 -18.04 9.08 -21.43
C TRP A 13 -16.92 9.94 -20.84
N GLU A 14 -16.92 10.02 -19.51
CA GLU A 14 -15.82 10.60 -18.76
C GLU A 14 -14.61 9.66 -18.73
N ILE A 15 -13.44 10.18 -18.35
CA ILE A 15 -12.27 9.33 -18.18
C ILE A 15 -12.50 8.31 -17.05
N ALA A 16 -12.07 7.07 -17.28
CA ALA A 16 -12.32 5.96 -16.37
C ALA A 16 -11.81 6.16 -14.92
N PRO A 17 -10.70 6.88 -14.63
CA PRO A 17 -10.21 7.03 -13.25
C PRO A 17 -10.85 8.16 -12.43
N SER A 18 -11.77 8.96 -12.98
CA SER A 18 -12.42 10.04 -12.22
C SER A 18 -13.61 9.55 -11.39
N TYR A 19 -13.93 10.22 -10.27
CA TYR A 19 -15.10 9.93 -9.44
C TYR A 19 -16.42 10.20 -10.19
N GLN A 20 -17.11 9.14 -10.61
CA GLN A 20 -18.27 9.20 -11.50
C GLN A 20 -19.61 9.26 -10.76
N GLY A 21 -19.88 10.36 -10.03
CA GLY A 21 -21.10 10.62 -9.26
C GLY A 21 -22.41 10.72 -10.08
N GLY A 22 -22.67 9.77 -10.98
CA GLY A 22 -23.83 9.74 -11.89
C GLY A 22 -23.67 8.88 -13.17
N LYS A 23 -22.52 8.20 -13.35
CA LYS A 23 -22.14 7.30 -14.48
C LYS A 23 -22.39 7.84 -15.90
N ARG A 24 -21.31 8.26 -16.57
CA ARG A 24 -21.30 8.33 -18.04
C ARG A 24 -20.41 7.27 -18.70
N ASN A 25 -19.35 6.78 -18.05
CA ASN A 25 -18.53 5.69 -18.57
C ASN A 25 -18.91 4.34 -17.91
N PRO A 26 -19.09 3.24 -18.65
CA PRO A 26 -19.38 1.93 -18.05
C PRO A 26 -18.21 1.36 -17.23
N ALA A 27 -16.99 1.85 -17.42
CA ALA A 27 -15.79 1.42 -16.72
C ALA A 27 -15.37 2.42 -15.63
N PHE A 28 -14.96 1.87 -14.49
CA PHE A 28 -14.21 2.59 -13.46
C PHE A 28 -12.82 1.97 -13.36
N GLN A 29 -11.78 2.79 -13.56
CA GLN A 29 -10.39 2.33 -13.56
C GLN A 29 -9.71 2.69 -12.24
N GLN A 30 -9.32 1.67 -11.50
CA GLN A 30 -8.44 1.79 -10.33
C GLN A 30 -6.99 1.54 -10.76
N SER A 31 -6.05 2.08 -10.00
CA SER A 31 -4.65 1.68 -10.12
C SER A 31 -4.45 0.25 -9.64
N MET A 32 -3.33 -0.36 -10.04
CA MET A 32 -2.98 -1.70 -9.58
C MET A 32 -2.78 -1.74 -8.05
N TRP A 33 -2.26 -0.66 -7.46
CA TRP A 33 -2.11 -0.56 -6.02
C TRP A 33 -3.46 -0.40 -5.31
N GLU A 34 -4.35 0.49 -5.77
CA GLU A 34 -5.71 0.64 -5.21
C GLU A 34 -6.47 -0.70 -5.21
N PHE A 35 -6.37 -1.43 -6.33
CA PHE A 35 -6.97 -2.76 -6.44
C PHE A 35 -6.34 -3.76 -5.47
N ALA A 36 -5.01 -3.83 -5.40
CA ALA A 36 -4.30 -4.77 -4.54
C ALA A 36 -4.50 -4.47 -3.05
N ALA A 37 -4.42 -3.20 -2.65
CA ALA A 37 -4.54 -2.74 -1.26
C ALA A 37 -5.85 -3.17 -0.59
N SER A 38 -6.92 -3.39 -1.37
CA SER A 38 -8.19 -3.94 -0.88
C SER A 38 -8.04 -5.29 -0.16
N SER A 39 -7.05 -6.10 -0.54
CA SER A 39 -6.75 -7.40 0.07
C SER A 39 -5.81 -7.31 1.27
N PHE A 40 -5.30 -6.12 1.58
CA PHE A 40 -4.41 -5.87 2.70
C PHE A 40 -5.07 -4.96 3.75
N GLN A 41 -4.46 -4.90 4.91
CA GLN A 41 -4.80 -3.98 6.00
C GLN A 41 -3.53 -3.26 6.44
N LEU A 42 -3.64 -1.96 6.68
CA LEU A 42 -2.57 -1.17 7.30
C LEU A 42 -2.44 -1.60 8.76
N VAL A 43 -1.23 -2.00 9.17
CA VAL A 43 -0.98 -2.51 10.53
C VAL A 43 0.06 -1.72 11.30
N ALA A 44 0.94 -0.99 10.61
CA ALA A 44 1.99 -0.22 11.26
C ALA A 44 2.58 0.87 10.35
N GLY A 45 3.33 1.78 10.96
CA GLY A 45 4.25 2.67 10.28
C GLY A 45 5.67 2.44 10.79
N LEU A 46 6.63 2.34 9.89
CA LEU A 46 8.06 2.23 10.19
C LEU A 46 8.73 3.60 10.03
N LYS A 47 9.61 3.94 10.97
CA LYS A 47 10.44 5.16 10.96
C LYS A 47 11.46 5.17 9.81
N PRO A 48 12.14 4.06 9.47
CA PRO A 48 13.07 4.04 8.35
C PRO A 48 12.38 4.31 6.99
N PRO A 49 13.09 4.95 6.04
CA PRO A 49 12.55 5.21 4.71
C PRO A 49 12.41 3.93 3.88
N LEU A 50 11.38 3.88 3.04
CA LEU A 50 11.03 2.74 2.19
C LEU A 50 12.22 2.26 1.34
N GLU A 51 13.00 3.19 0.80
CA GLU A 51 14.17 2.89 -0.06
C GLU A 51 15.25 2.07 0.67
N ALA A 52 15.47 2.36 1.96
CA ALA A 52 16.44 1.62 2.78
C ALA A 52 15.93 0.20 3.09
N LEU A 53 14.64 0.06 3.40
CA LEU A 53 13.98 -1.23 3.64
C LEU A 53 13.97 -2.09 2.37
N ALA A 54 13.63 -1.50 1.23
CA ALA A 54 13.66 -2.16 -0.07
C ALA A 54 15.07 -2.61 -0.43
N THR A 55 16.09 -1.76 -0.23
CA THR A 55 17.50 -2.14 -0.45
C THR A 55 17.92 -3.33 0.42
N ARG A 56 17.55 -3.32 1.71
CA ARG A 56 17.88 -4.37 2.68
C ARG A 56 17.37 -5.75 2.25
N LEU A 57 16.16 -5.80 1.69
CA LEU A 57 15.49 -7.01 1.22
C LEU A 57 15.63 -7.24 -0.29
N ARG A 58 16.36 -6.36 -1.01
CA ARG A 58 16.52 -6.36 -2.47
C ARG A 58 15.18 -6.36 -3.23
N LEU A 59 14.24 -5.55 -2.74
CA LEU A 59 12.92 -5.38 -3.35
C LEU A 59 12.99 -4.37 -4.50
N THR A 60 12.16 -4.60 -5.51
CA THR A 60 11.88 -3.61 -6.56
C THR A 60 10.70 -2.76 -6.09
N LEU A 61 10.84 -1.44 -6.16
CA LEU A 61 9.73 -0.51 -5.93
C LEU A 61 8.93 -0.34 -7.22
N GLU A 62 7.62 -0.46 -7.11
CA GLU A 62 6.66 -0.14 -8.15
C GLU A 62 6.00 1.20 -7.85
N ARG A 63 5.86 2.06 -8.87
CA ARG A 63 5.20 3.36 -8.72
C ARG A 63 3.77 3.26 -9.23
N GLY A 64 2.82 3.38 -8.31
CA GLY A 64 1.39 3.48 -8.58
C GLY A 64 0.86 4.90 -8.41
N TRP A 65 -0.43 5.08 -8.65
CA TRP A 65 -1.17 6.30 -8.32
C TRP A 65 -2.37 5.93 -7.44
N GLU A 66 -2.77 6.82 -6.56
CA GLU A 66 -4.05 6.81 -5.86
C GLU A 66 -4.70 8.18 -6.04
N ASP A 67 -5.95 8.31 -5.62
CA ASP A 67 -6.68 9.59 -5.63
C ASP A 67 -5.90 10.75 -4.95
N LEU A 68 -5.06 10.41 -3.97
CA LEU A 68 -4.25 11.35 -3.18
C LEU A 68 -2.84 11.64 -3.74
N GLY A 69 -2.39 10.94 -4.79
CA GLY A 69 -1.07 11.16 -5.41
C GLY A 69 -0.33 9.88 -5.81
N TYR A 70 0.96 10.01 -6.14
CA TYR A 70 1.79 8.84 -6.45
C TYR A 70 2.16 8.07 -5.18
N VAL A 71 2.19 6.75 -5.30
CA VAL A 71 2.56 5.84 -4.23
C VAL A 71 3.66 4.92 -4.72
N ASP A 72 4.78 4.91 -4.00
CA ASP A 72 5.80 3.88 -4.17
C ASP A 72 5.44 2.69 -3.28
N VAL A 73 5.42 1.49 -3.86
CA VAL A 73 5.03 0.26 -3.17
C VAL A 73 5.99 -0.89 -3.49
N ALA A 74 6.22 -1.76 -2.52
CA ALA A 74 6.80 -3.07 -2.74
C ALA A 74 5.95 -4.14 -2.05
N MET A 75 5.43 -5.09 -2.84
CA MET A 75 4.71 -6.26 -2.35
C MET A 75 5.64 -7.48 -2.34
N PHE A 76 5.64 -8.25 -1.26
CA PHE A 76 6.52 -9.39 -1.09
C PHE A 76 5.99 -10.35 -0.02
N ARG A 77 6.65 -11.51 0.12
CA ARG A 77 6.26 -12.56 1.07
C ARG A 77 7.44 -12.94 1.95
N VAL A 78 7.17 -13.09 3.25
CA VAL A 78 8.12 -13.64 4.23
C VAL A 78 7.41 -14.73 5.03
N GLU A 79 8.01 -15.91 5.15
CA GLU A 79 7.46 -17.05 5.90
C GLU A 79 5.96 -17.34 5.65
N ARG A 80 5.52 -17.20 4.38
CA ARG A 80 4.13 -17.38 3.91
C ARG A 80 3.15 -16.26 4.24
N VAL A 81 3.59 -15.21 4.90
CA VAL A 81 2.80 -14.00 5.10
C VAL A 81 3.09 -13.00 3.99
N ASP A 82 2.04 -12.48 3.37
CA ASP A 82 2.12 -11.45 2.34
C ASP A 82 2.12 -10.06 2.97
N PHE A 83 3.09 -9.25 2.56
CA PHE A 83 3.29 -7.88 3.01
C PHE A 83 3.28 -6.92 1.83
N ALA A 84 2.89 -5.68 2.09
CA ALA A 84 3.25 -4.55 1.25
C ALA A 84 3.87 -3.44 2.09
N LEU A 85 4.91 -2.81 1.57
CA LEU A 85 5.45 -1.57 2.12
C LEU A 85 5.11 -0.46 1.15
N SER A 86 4.54 0.65 1.64
CA SER A 86 4.21 1.79 0.78
C SER A 86 4.61 3.12 1.38
N ARG A 87 4.79 4.11 0.50
CA ARG A 87 5.02 5.51 0.84
C ARG A 87 4.22 6.38 -0.12
N ILE A 88 3.43 7.30 0.44
CA ILE A 88 2.70 8.31 -0.32
C ILE A 88 3.63 9.52 -0.55
N GLU A 89 3.73 9.97 -1.79
CA GLU A 89 4.48 11.19 -2.13
C GLU A 89 3.83 12.42 -1.46
N GLY A 90 4.63 13.26 -0.79
CA GLY A 90 4.14 14.48 -0.14
C GLY A 90 3.54 14.32 1.26
N ALA A 91 3.55 13.12 1.86
CA ALA A 91 3.13 12.92 3.23
C ALA A 91 4.01 13.71 4.23
N VAL A 92 3.37 14.39 5.20
CA VAL A 92 4.03 15.24 6.20
C VAL A 92 4.97 14.45 7.11
N VAL A 93 4.67 13.17 7.35
CA VAL A 93 5.54 12.26 8.10
C VAL A 93 6.07 11.20 7.13
N PRO A 94 7.40 11.07 6.98
CA PRO A 94 8.02 10.16 6.00
C PRO A 94 8.01 8.69 6.47
N ASN A 95 6.95 8.25 7.14
CA ASN A 95 6.83 6.89 7.60
C ASN A 95 6.60 5.96 6.41
N THR A 96 7.22 4.78 6.47
CA THR A 96 6.87 3.68 5.56
C THR A 96 5.69 2.94 6.13
N PHE A 97 4.59 2.86 5.40
CA PHE A 97 3.40 2.14 5.81
C PHE A 97 3.57 0.64 5.59
N VAL A 98 3.21 -0.15 6.60
CA VAL A 98 3.27 -1.61 6.58
C VAL A 98 1.85 -2.14 6.44
N TRP A 99 1.65 -2.89 5.37
CA TRP A 99 0.40 -3.56 5.07
C TRP A 99 0.61 -5.06 5.17
N VAL A 100 -0.34 -5.74 5.80
CA VAL A 100 -0.36 -7.21 5.91
C VAL A 100 -1.61 -7.72 5.22
N SER A 101 -1.51 -8.87 4.56
CA SER A 101 -2.69 -9.50 3.97
C SER A 101 -3.79 -9.70 5.01
N ARG A 102 -5.04 -9.43 4.63
CA ARG A 102 -6.21 -9.67 5.48
C ARG A 102 -6.41 -11.15 5.83
N SER A 103 -5.75 -12.05 5.11
CA SER A 103 -5.77 -13.49 5.39
C SER A 103 -4.78 -13.91 6.48
N ALA A 104 -3.96 -13.01 7.03
CA ALA A 104 -3.08 -13.32 8.14
C ALA A 104 -3.87 -13.51 9.44
N ASP A 105 -3.68 -14.65 10.11
CA ASP A 105 -4.38 -14.99 11.35
C ASP A 105 -3.95 -14.12 12.56
N ASP A 106 -2.69 -13.70 12.59
CA ASP A 106 -2.12 -12.91 13.68
C ASP A 106 -1.20 -11.80 13.16
N VAL A 107 -1.65 -10.56 13.33
CA VAL A 107 -0.96 -9.34 12.87
C VAL A 107 0.32 -9.08 13.67
N GLU A 108 0.34 -9.38 14.98
CA GLU A 108 1.53 -9.14 15.80
C GLU A 108 2.64 -10.11 15.41
N VAL A 109 2.30 -11.39 15.21
CA VAL A 109 3.25 -12.39 14.70
C VAL A 109 3.77 -12.01 13.31
N ALA A 110 2.89 -11.57 12.42
CA ALA A 110 3.29 -11.07 11.10
C ALA A 110 4.27 -9.89 11.20
N LEU A 111 4.02 -8.95 12.12
CA LEU A 111 4.90 -7.80 12.32
C LEU A 111 6.27 -8.20 12.87
N ASP A 112 6.33 -9.12 13.84
CA ASP A 112 7.60 -9.65 14.35
C ASP A 112 8.39 -10.40 13.26
N ILE A 113 7.74 -11.15 12.38
CA ILE A 113 8.37 -11.81 11.22
C ILE A 113 9.01 -10.75 10.29
N LEU A 114 8.28 -9.69 9.96
CA LEU A 114 8.78 -8.62 9.11
C LEU A 114 9.98 -7.91 9.74
N LEU A 115 9.87 -7.53 11.01
CA LEU A 115 10.96 -6.87 11.75
C LEU A 115 12.20 -7.77 11.82
N GLY A 116 12.02 -9.05 12.11
CA GLY A 116 13.11 -10.04 12.10
C GLY A 116 13.80 -10.16 10.74
N ALA A 117 13.03 -10.19 9.65
CA ALA A 117 13.60 -10.24 8.28
C ALA A 117 14.38 -8.96 7.93
N LEU A 118 13.92 -7.81 8.40
CA LEU A 118 14.62 -6.53 8.25
C LEU A 118 15.85 -6.42 9.16
N GLY A 119 15.90 -7.19 10.25
CA GLY A 119 16.90 -7.08 11.31
C GLY A 119 16.68 -5.82 12.16
N LEU A 120 15.41 -5.47 12.40
CA LEU A 120 14.99 -4.32 13.18
C LEU A 120 14.25 -4.77 14.44
N ASP A 121 14.32 -3.95 15.48
CA ASP A 121 13.55 -4.11 16.70
C ASP A 121 12.27 -3.25 16.67
N ARG A 122 11.36 -3.48 17.63
CA ARG A 122 10.08 -2.76 17.72
C ARG A 122 10.22 -1.25 17.88
N GLU A 123 11.38 -0.74 18.30
CA GLU A 123 11.68 0.70 18.36
C GLU A 123 11.66 1.40 16.98
N ALA A 124 11.80 0.63 15.90
CA ALA A 124 11.70 1.12 14.53
C ALA A 124 10.25 1.48 14.14
N LEU A 125 9.26 1.08 14.93
CA LEU A 125 7.86 1.44 14.72
C LEU A 125 7.62 2.90 15.11
N ALA A 126 6.93 3.64 14.24
CA ALA A 126 6.37 4.96 14.51
C ALA A 126 4.96 4.85 15.11
N PHE A 127 4.20 3.85 14.66
CA PHE A 127 2.90 3.49 15.21
C PHE A 127 2.56 2.04 14.85
N ARG A 128 1.59 1.46 15.56
CA ARG A 128 0.97 0.16 15.22
C ARG A 128 -0.54 0.20 15.41
N GLY A 129 -1.24 -0.74 14.82
CA GLY A 129 -2.67 -0.94 14.99
C GLY A 129 -3.39 -1.00 13.65
N THR A 130 -4.69 -1.17 13.68
CA THR A 130 -5.52 -1.27 12.48
C THR A 130 -6.58 -0.18 12.45
N VAL A 131 -7.24 0.01 11.31
CA VAL A 131 -8.39 0.92 11.22
C VAL A 131 -9.49 0.54 12.23
N GLU A 132 -9.62 -0.74 12.57
CA GLU A 132 -10.65 -1.25 13.50
C GLU A 132 -10.25 -1.08 14.97
N THR A 133 -8.96 -1.25 15.29
CA THR A 133 -8.46 -1.20 16.67
C THR A 133 -7.91 0.16 17.08
N GLY A 134 -7.72 1.06 16.11
CA GLY A 134 -7.03 2.35 16.28
C GLY A 134 -5.52 2.18 16.22
N PHE A 135 -4.81 3.31 16.07
CA PHE A 135 -3.35 3.32 15.99
C PHE A 135 -2.72 3.80 17.30
N GLU A 136 -1.89 2.96 17.91
CA GLU A 136 -1.00 3.28 19.02
C GLU A 136 0.29 3.92 18.47
N MET A 137 0.58 5.15 18.88
CA MET A 137 1.76 5.88 18.45
C MET A 137 2.96 5.53 19.34
N PHE A 138 4.10 5.21 18.72
CA PHE A 138 5.38 5.04 19.39
C PHE A 138 6.18 6.32 19.23
N ASP A 139 5.76 7.33 19.99
CA ASP A 139 6.46 8.59 20.03
C ASP A 139 7.84 8.37 20.66
N GLY A 140 8.89 8.67 19.89
CA GLY A 140 10.26 8.66 20.38
C GLY A 140 10.55 9.81 21.36
N SER A 141 9.56 10.60 21.76
CA SER A 141 9.71 11.68 22.74
C SER A 141 9.91 11.13 24.15
N THR A 142 11.14 10.69 24.42
CA THR A 142 11.73 10.92 25.74
C THR A 142 12.59 12.18 25.63
N GLY A 143 12.08 13.31 26.13
CA GLY A 143 12.86 14.54 26.35
C GLY A 143 12.62 15.66 25.36
#